data_AF-A0A942V060-F1
#
_entry.id   AF-A0A942V060-F1
#
_cell.length_a   1.000
_cell.length_b   1.000
_cell.length_c   1.000
_cell.angle_alpha   90.00
_cell.angle_beta   90.00
_cell.angle_gamma   90.00
#
_symmetry.space_group_name_H-M   'P 1'
#
loop_
_entity.id
_entity.type
_entity.pdbx_description
1 polymer ?
#
loop_
_entity_poly.entity_id
_entity_poly.type
_entity_poly.pdbx_seq_one_letter_code
_entity_poly.pdbx_strand_id
1 'polypeptide(L)'
;MISFIALTILAYKKGKLKVEKILLNTIATFFTLIFLALFSTSVPYILAKINGLKFILIYLPHIPNTNLIYLAVMVGAIFVFSFASNRFKGKDNSGVEFMLAGIALNLIMAILASIYLVGAAYVFVLPAAFSILFCFVQLLAKNDIFKFVAMIPSVLMIFILYIPILYLLNCGLTIGSVGIGVLMNLFGWSLIFPAFIMGMESSNVAK
;
A
#
# COMPACT_ATOMS: atom_id res chain seq x y z
N MET A 1 -13.48 -10.53 5.26
CA MET A 1 -13.21 -11.91 4.76
C MET A 1 -14.27 -12.38 3.77
N ILE A 2 -15.55 -12.51 4.16
CA ILE A 2 -16.62 -13.00 3.26
C ILE A 2 -16.72 -12.17 1.97
N SER A 3 -16.73 -10.84 2.07
CA SER A 3 -16.79 -9.95 0.91
C SER A 3 -15.58 -10.07 -0.03
N PHE A 4 -14.40 -10.41 0.50
CA PHE A 4 -13.20 -10.64 -0.29
C PHE A 4 -13.30 -11.96 -1.07
N ILE A 5 -13.80 -13.03 -0.44
CA ILE A 5 -14.04 -14.31 -1.10
C ILE A 5 -15.10 -14.16 -2.20
N ALA A 6 -16.19 -13.43 -1.93
CA ALA A 6 -17.21 -13.15 -2.94
C ALA A 6 -16.63 -12.38 -4.14
N LEU A 7 -15.75 -11.42 -3.87
CA LEU A 7 -15.09 -10.62 -4.91
C LEU A 7 -14.14 -11.47 -5.78
N THR A 8 -13.34 -12.35 -5.17
CA THR A 8 -12.43 -13.22 -5.93
C THR A 8 -13.20 -14.21 -6.80
N ILE A 9 -14.29 -14.79 -6.30
CA ILE A 9 -15.18 -15.66 -7.09
C ILE A 9 -15.80 -14.89 -8.26
N LEU A 10 -16.27 -13.66 -8.03
CA LEU A 10 -16.87 -12.83 -9.07
C LEU A 10 -15.85 -12.48 -10.17
N ALA A 11 -14.64 -12.08 -9.79
CA ALA A 11 -13.57 -11.74 -10.71
C ALA A 11 -13.11 -12.96 -11.55
N TYR A 12 -13.06 -14.14 -10.93
CA TYR A 12 -12.80 -15.41 -11.61
C TYR A 12 -13.89 -15.74 -12.64
N LYS A 13 -15.17 -15.66 -12.26
CA LYS A 13 -16.29 -15.91 -13.19
C LYS A 13 -16.30 -14.95 -14.39
N LYS A 14 -15.80 -13.72 -14.23
CA LYS A 14 -15.68 -12.74 -15.32
C LYS A 14 -14.42 -12.91 -16.18
N GLY A 15 -13.60 -13.94 -15.95
CA GLY A 15 -12.37 -14.20 -16.70
C GLY A 15 -11.28 -13.14 -16.52
N LYS A 16 -11.41 -12.25 -15.52
CA LYS A 16 -10.46 -11.17 -15.24
C LYS A 16 -9.33 -11.59 -14.29
N LEU A 17 -9.27 -12.88 -13.93
CA LEU A 17 -8.47 -13.38 -12.83
C LEU A 17 -7.85 -14.74 -13.17
N LYS A 18 -6.54 -14.84 -12.96
CA LYS A 18 -5.78 -16.09 -12.88
C LYS A 18 -5.24 -16.24 -11.46
N VAL A 19 -5.59 -17.33 -10.79
CA VAL A 19 -5.25 -17.55 -9.36
C VAL A 19 -3.74 -17.54 -9.13
N GLU A 20 -2.97 -18.15 -10.03
CA GLU A 20 -1.49 -18.16 -10.00
C GLU A 20 -0.91 -16.74 -9.97
N LYS A 21 -1.51 -15.82 -10.73
CA LYS A 21 -1.06 -14.43 -10.81
C LYS A 21 -1.38 -13.65 -9.55
N ILE A 22 -2.51 -13.91 -8.88
CA ILE A 22 -2.79 -13.30 -7.58
C ILE A 22 -1.73 -13.69 -6.56
N LEU A 23 -1.42 -14.99 -6.48
CA LEU A 23 -0.43 -15.48 -5.52
C LEU A 23 0.94 -14.86 -5.80
N LEU A 24 1.37 -14.88 -7.08
CA LEU A 24 2.63 -14.27 -7.49
C LEU A 24 2.68 -12.76 -7.17
N ASN A 25 1.62 -12.02 -7.50
CA ASN A 25 1.53 -10.58 -7.22
C ASN A 25 1.52 -10.30 -5.72
N THR A 26 0.86 -11.14 -4.92
CA THR A 26 0.83 -11.02 -3.45
C THR A 26 2.23 -11.20 -2.88
N ILE A 27 2.93 -12.26 -3.30
CA ILE A 27 4.30 -12.54 -2.88
C ILE A 27 5.24 -11.42 -3.31
N ALA A 28 5.21 -11.02 -4.59
CA ALA A 28 6.06 -9.97 -5.13
C ALA A 28 5.83 -8.62 -4.43
N THR A 29 4.56 -8.26 -4.20
CA THR A 29 4.21 -7.03 -3.48
C THR A 29 4.71 -7.11 -2.05
N PHE A 30 4.48 -8.21 -1.33
CA PHE A 30 4.97 -8.40 0.02
C PHE A 30 6.49 -8.25 0.12
N PHE A 31 7.25 -8.94 -0.73
CA PHE A 31 8.70 -8.82 -0.77
C PHE A 31 9.16 -7.40 -1.06
N THR A 32 8.49 -6.70 -1.98
CA THR A 32 8.81 -5.30 -2.31
C THR A 32 8.57 -4.38 -1.11
N LEU A 33 7.45 -4.56 -0.39
CA LEU A 33 7.13 -3.81 0.83
C LEU A 33 8.21 -3.98 1.90
N ILE A 34 8.57 -5.24 2.21
CA ILE A 34 9.56 -5.56 3.24
C ILE A 34 10.95 -5.08 2.82
N PHE A 35 11.35 -5.31 1.58
CA PHE A 35 12.65 -4.88 1.06
C PHE A 35 12.81 -3.36 1.13
N LEU A 36 11.81 -2.60 0.69
CA LEU A 36 11.87 -1.14 0.74
C LEU A 36 11.85 -0.60 2.18
N ALA A 37 11.10 -1.23 3.07
CA ALA A 37 11.11 -0.87 4.49
C ALA A 37 12.51 -1.07 5.11
N LEU A 38 13.14 -2.23 4.87
CA LEU A 38 14.49 -2.53 5.33
C LEU A 38 15.54 -1.63 4.68
N PHE A 39 15.43 -1.37 3.37
CA PHE A 39 16.34 -0.46 2.69
C PHE A 39 16.22 0.97 3.26
N SER A 40 15.01 1.39 3.61
CA SER A 40 14.76 2.71 4.18
C SER A 40 15.31 2.89 5.60
N THR A 41 15.56 1.82 6.37
CA THR A 41 16.26 1.91 7.66
C THR A 41 17.78 2.12 7.49
N SER A 42 18.34 1.83 6.31
CA SER A 42 19.75 2.12 6.04
C SER A 42 20.05 3.62 6.05
N VAL A 43 19.08 4.46 5.66
CA VAL A 43 19.22 5.92 5.64
C VAL A 43 19.50 6.48 7.05
N PRO A 44 18.63 6.28 8.07
CA PRO A 44 18.91 6.75 9.41
C PRO A 44 20.14 6.07 10.04
N TYR A 45 20.45 4.82 9.67
CA TYR A 45 21.68 4.15 10.12
C TYR A 45 22.95 4.86 9.63
N ILE A 46 23.01 5.19 8.34
CA ILE A 46 24.13 5.92 7.73
C ILE A 46 24.24 7.31 8.36
N LEU A 47 23.11 8.00 8.53
CA LEU A 47 23.09 9.33 9.14
C LEU A 47 23.54 9.30 10.62
N ALA A 48 23.14 8.28 11.39
CA ALA A 48 23.63 8.10 12.76
C ALA A 48 25.16 7.96 12.79
N LYS A 49 25.71 7.13 11.90
CA LYS A 49 27.15 6.90 11.79
C LYS A 49 27.93 8.16 11.42
N ILE A 50 27.43 8.96 10.48
CA ILE A 50 28.07 10.22 10.06
C ILE A 50 28.06 11.25 11.18
N ASN A 51 26.98 11.33 11.95
CA ASN A 51 26.84 12.29 13.06
C ASN A 51 27.45 11.78 14.39
N GLY A 52 28.12 10.63 14.40
CA GLY A 52 28.69 10.04 15.62
C GLY A 52 27.65 9.60 16.66
N LEU A 53 26.39 9.43 16.24
CA LEU A 53 25.29 9.01 17.10
C LEU A 53 25.17 7.49 17.12
N LYS A 54 24.83 6.93 18.28
CA LYS A 54 24.45 5.51 18.38
C LYS A 54 23.10 5.33 17.68
N PHE A 55 23.05 4.47 16.66
CA PHE A 55 21.79 4.15 16.00
C PHE A 55 20.86 3.40 16.96
N ILE A 56 19.68 3.97 17.18
CA ILE A 56 18.58 3.34 17.91
C ILE A 56 17.33 3.55 17.04
N LEU A 57 16.55 2.47 16.83
CA LEU A 57 15.31 2.51 16.05
C LEU A 57 14.28 3.48 16.64
N ILE A 58 14.30 3.60 17.96
CA ILE A 58 13.43 4.45 18.74
C ILE A 58 14.28 5.62 19.19
N TYR A 59 13.95 6.82 18.70
CA TYR A 59 14.55 8.08 19.13
C TYR A 59 16.01 8.28 18.70
N LEU A 60 16.18 8.84 17.51
CA LEU A 60 17.45 9.35 16.97
C LEU A 60 17.35 10.90 16.90
N PRO A 61 17.64 11.59 18.00
CA PRO A 61 17.40 13.03 18.09
C PRO A 61 18.50 13.84 17.38
N HIS A 62 18.20 15.10 17.05
CA HIS A 62 19.15 16.11 16.57
C HIS A 62 19.77 15.92 15.17
N ILE A 63 19.13 15.17 14.27
CA ILE A 63 19.54 15.21 12.85
C ILE A 63 18.94 16.45 12.16
N PRO A 64 19.75 17.35 11.58
CA PRO A 64 19.23 18.50 10.86
C PRO A 64 18.40 18.05 9.65
N ASN A 65 17.33 18.78 9.34
CA ASN A 65 16.42 18.49 8.22
C ASN A 65 15.72 17.12 8.28
N THR A 66 15.55 16.55 9.48
CA THR A 66 14.91 15.23 9.70
C THR A 66 13.58 15.08 8.95
N ASN A 67 12.68 16.06 9.03
CA ASN A 67 11.38 16.00 8.37
C ASN A 67 11.49 15.93 6.84
N LEU A 68 12.44 16.65 6.26
CA LEU A 68 12.67 16.66 4.81
C LEU A 68 13.27 15.34 4.35
N ILE A 69 14.20 14.78 5.11
CA ILE A 69 14.78 13.46 4.83
C ILE A 69 13.70 12.37 4.91
N TYR A 70 12.88 12.38 5.97
CA TYR A 70 11.78 11.44 6.15
C TYR A 70 10.81 11.48 4.95
N LEU A 71 10.39 12.68 4.53
CA LEU A 71 9.52 12.87 3.39
C LEU A 71 10.17 12.42 2.07
N ALA A 72 11.44 12.75 1.86
CA ALA A 72 12.19 12.33 0.67
C ALA A 72 12.27 10.79 0.57
N VAL A 73 12.54 10.10 1.68
CA VAL A 73 12.58 8.62 1.71
C VAL A 73 11.19 8.03 1.46
N MET A 74 10.14 8.59 2.05
CA MET A 74 8.76 8.13 1.79
C MET A 74 8.35 8.28 0.32
N VAL A 75 8.59 9.45 -0.26
CA VAL A 75 8.26 9.74 -1.66
C VAL A 75 9.12 8.87 -2.59
N GLY A 76 10.41 8.73 -2.30
CA GLY A 76 11.30 7.83 -3.02
C GLY A 76 10.82 6.38 -2.99
N ALA A 77 10.42 5.87 -1.82
CA ALA A 77 9.87 4.53 -1.69
C ALA A 77 8.58 4.33 -2.49
N ILE A 78 7.69 5.33 -2.52
CA ILE A 78 6.48 5.32 -3.35
C ILE A 78 6.86 5.18 -4.84
N PHE A 79 7.82 5.97 -5.32
CA PHE A 79 8.24 5.91 -6.72
C PHE A 79 8.86 4.56 -7.07
N VAL A 80 9.78 4.06 -6.23
CA VAL A 80 10.43 2.76 -6.47
C VAL A 80 9.42 1.62 -6.41
N PHE A 81 8.49 1.64 -5.45
CA PHE A 81 7.40 0.67 -5.37
C PHE A 81 6.55 0.69 -6.63
N SER A 82 6.11 1.88 -7.06
CA SER A 82 5.23 2.02 -8.23
C SER A 82 5.93 1.52 -9.50
N PHE A 83 7.21 1.84 -9.66
CA PHE A 83 8.03 1.35 -10.77
C PHE A 83 8.21 -0.17 -10.74
N ALA A 84 8.59 -0.72 -9.58
CA ALA A 84 8.77 -2.15 -9.39
C ALA A 84 7.47 -2.92 -9.65
N SER A 85 6.36 -2.49 -9.06
CA SER A 85 5.03 -3.06 -9.25
C SER A 85 4.58 -3.01 -10.70
N ASN A 86 4.83 -1.92 -11.42
CA ASN A 86 4.51 -1.83 -12.84
C ASN A 86 5.35 -2.81 -13.69
N ARG A 87 6.60 -3.04 -13.29
CA ARG A 87 7.49 -4.00 -13.96
C ARG A 87 7.05 -5.45 -13.70
N PHE A 88 6.65 -5.78 -12.46
CA PHE A 88 6.18 -7.11 -12.07
C PHE A 88 4.80 -7.44 -12.63
N LYS A 89 3.93 -6.44 -12.84
CA LYS A 89 2.63 -6.63 -13.49
C LYS A 89 2.81 -7.30 -14.86
N GLY A 90 3.77 -6.88 -15.67
CA GLY A 90 3.91 -7.38 -17.04
C GLY A 90 2.71 -7.00 -17.92
N LYS A 91 2.71 -7.39 -19.20
CA LYS A 91 1.66 -6.98 -20.16
C LYS A 91 0.31 -7.70 -19.94
N ASP A 92 0.32 -8.84 -19.26
CA ASP A 92 -0.83 -9.74 -19.19
C ASP A 92 -1.56 -9.75 -17.83
N ASN A 93 -1.11 -9.02 -16.81
CA ASN A 93 -1.85 -8.91 -15.54
C ASN A 93 -2.97 -7.88 -15.67
N SER A 94 -4.15 -8.19 -15.15
CA SER A 94 -5.22 -7.22 -15.01
C SER A 94 -4.96 -6.32 -13.79
N GLY A 95 -5.38 -5.04 -13.84
CA GLY A 95 -5.33 -4.18 -12.65
C GLY A 95 -6.07 -4.79 -11.44
N VAL A 96 -7.08 -5.64 -11.70
CA VAL A 96 -7.86 -6.37 -10.69
C VAL A 96 -6.99 -7.38 -9.92
N GLU A 97 -6.14 -8.14 -10.61
CA GLU A 97 -5.26 -9.14 -9.96
C GLU A 97 -4.30 -8.46 -8.98
N PHE A 98 -3.76 -7.30 -9.37
CA PHE A 98 -2.85 -6.53 -8.54
C PHE A 98 -3.56 -5.85 -7.36
N MET A 99 -4.79 -5.35 -7.57
CA MET A 99 -5.63 -4.81 -6.49
C MET A 99 -6.02 -5.88 -5.47
N LEU A 100 -6.36 -7.09 -5.92
CA LEU A 100 -6.66 -8.21 -5.04
C LEU A 100 -5.46 -8.64 -4.20
N ALA A 101 -4.24 -8.56 -4.75
CA ALA A 101 -3.01 -8.80 -3.99
C ALA A 101 -2.84 -7.76 -2.86
N GLY A 102 -3.03 -6.46 -3.16
CA GLY A 102 -2.99 -5.40 -2.14
C GLY A 102 -4.04 -5.57 -1.04
N ILE A 103 -5.27 -5.96 -1.42
CA ILE A 103 -6.35 -6.25 -0.47
C ILE A 103 -6.00 -7.46 0.41
N ALA A 104 -5.48 -8.54 -0.18
CA ALA A 104 -5.07 -9.72 0.55
C ALA A 104 -4.01 -9.39 1.60
N LEU A 105 -2.98 -8.63 1.22
CA LEU A 105 -1.91 -8.20 2.14
C LEU A 105 -2.44 -7.34 3.28
N ASN A 106 -3.31 -6.37 2.99
CA ASN A 106 -3.93 -5.57 4.05
C ASN A 106 -4.80 -6.43 4.98
N LEU A 107 -5.54 -7.42 4.47
CA LEU A 107 -6.32 -8.33 5.32
C LEU A 107 -5.43 -9.23 6.18
N ILE A 108 -4.31 -9.74 5.64
CA ILE A 108 -3.33 -10.52 6.41
C ILE A 108 -2.76 -9.64 7.53
N MET A 109 -2.36 -8.41 7.21
CA MET A 109 -1.87 -7.46 8.21
C MET A 109 -2.93 -7.07 9.24
N ALA A 110 -4.20 -6.95 8.84
CA ALA A 110 -5.30 -6.72 9.78
C ALA A 110 -5.43 -7.86 10.80
N ILE A 111 -5.31 -9.11 10.36
CA ILE A 111 -5.34 -10.28 11.24
C ILE A 111 -4.14 -10.24 12.19
N LEU A 112 -2.93 -10.01 11.68
CA LEU A 112 -1.73 -9.91 12.52
C LEU A 112 -1.85 -8.74 13.51
N ALA A 113 -2.29 -7.58 13.06
CA ALA A 113 -2.51 -6.41 13.92
C ALA A 113 -3.57 -6.70 15.00
N SER A 114 -4.63 -7.46 14.70
CA SER A 114 -5.64 -7.81 15.71
C SER A 114 -5.08 -8.67 16.85
N ILE A 115 -4.03 -9.46 16.58
CA ILE A 115 -3.37 -10.32 17.56
C ILE A 115 -2.28 -9.55 18.31
N TYR A 116 -1.44 -8.80 17.60
CA TYR A 116 -0.22 -8.20 18.14
C TYR A 116 -0.33 -6.71 18.49
N LEU A 117 -1.27 -5.98 17.90
CA LEU A 117 -1.49 -4.54 18.12
C LEU A 117 -2.99 -4.25 18.33
N VAL A 118 -3.46 -4.47 19.55
CA VAL A 118 -4.85 -4.23 19.93
C VAL A 118 -5.26 -2.82 19.54
N GLY A 119 -6.32 -2.72 18.75
CA GLY A 119 -6.86 -1.44 18.27
C GLY A 119 -6.18 -0.87 17.02
N ALA A 120 -5.11 -1.45 16.47
CA ALA A 120 -4.48 -0.96 15.23
C ALA A 120 -5.00 -1.61 13.94
N ALA A 121 -5.80 -2.68 14.05
CA ALA A 121 -6.29 -3.42 12.88
C ALA A 121 -7.11 -2.55 11.91
N TYR A 122 -7.79 -1.50 12.39
CA TYR A 122 -8.60 -0.62 11.53
C TYR A 122 -7.79 0.05 10.42
N VAL A 123 -6.50 0.28 10.65
CA VAL A 123 -5.55 0.91 9.72
C VAL A 123 -5.44 0.10 8.43
N PHE A 124 -5.63 -1.22 8.51
CA PHE A 124 -5.59 -2.12 7.35
C PHE A 124 -6.99 -2.54 6.89
N VAL A 125 -7.94 -2.72 7.82
CA VAL A 125 -9.31 -3.16 7.51
C VAL A 125 -10.07 -2.11 6.69
N LEU A 126 -10.03 -0.84 7.09
CA LEU A 126 -10.81 0.20 6.42
C LEU A 126 -10.35 0.41 4.97
N PRO A 127 -9.04 0.59 4.67
CA PRO A 127 -8.55 0.62 3.30
C PRO A 127 -8.95 -0.60 2.48
N ALA A 128 -8.83 -1.80 3.05
CA ALA A 128 -9.21 -3.02 2.37
C ALA A 128 -10.72 -3.06 2.06
N ALA A 129 -11.57 -2.61 2.99
CA ALA A 129 -13.02 -2.57 2.79
C ALA A 129 -13.42 -1.62 1.66
N PHE A 130 -12.88 -0.39 1.63
CA PHE A 130 -13.15 0.55 0.53
C PHE A 130 -12.57 0.07 -0.80
N SER A 131 -11.44 -0.62 -0.77
CA SER A 131 -10.83 -1.23 -1.96
C SER A 131 -11.68 -2.39 -2.52
N ILE A 132 -12.29 -3.19 -1.64
CA ILE A 132 -13.25 -4.23 -2.02
C ILE A 132 -14.49 -3.61 -2.67
N LEU A 133 -15.06 -2.54 -2.09
CA LEU A 133 -16.19 -1.82 -2.68
C LEU A 133 -15.86 -1.27 -4.06
N PHE A 134 -14.70 -0.63 -4.21
CA PHE A 134 -14.21 -0.15 -5.50
C PHE A 134 -14.13 -1.28 -6.54
N CYS A 135 -13.55 -2.43 -6.18
CA CYS A 135 -13.49 -3.58 -7.07
C CYS A 135 -14.88 -4.12 -7.46
N PHE A 136 -15.85 -4.13 -6.54
CA PHE A 136 -17.22 -4.50 -6.88
C PHE A 136 -17.83 -3.54 -7.90
N VAL A 137 -17.65 -2.22 -7.72
CA VAL A 137 -18.14 -1.23 -8.68
C VAL A 137 -17.45 -1.41 -10.03
N GLN A 138 -16.13 -1.58 -10.07
CA GLN A 138 -15.38 -1.82 -11.30
C GLN A 138 -15.83 -3.09 -12.05
N LEU A 139 -16.19 -4.14 -11.32
CA LEU A 139 -16.64 -5.38 -11.93
C LEU A 139 -18.11 -5.31 -12.37
N LEU A 140 -18.99 -4.61 -11.65
CA LEU A 140 -20.45 -4.68 -11.87
C LEU A 140 -21.03 -3.48 -12.61
N ALA A 141 -20.48 -2.28 -12.43
CA ALA A 141 -21.00 -1.07 -13.04
C ALA A 141 -20.73 -1.07 -14.54
N LYS A 142 -21.77 -0.73 -15.32
CA LYS A 142 -21.64 -0.50 -16.76
C LYS A 142 -21.20 0.93 -17.09
N ASN A 143 -21.51 1.89 -16.22
CA ASN A 143 -21.23 3.31 -16.42
C ASN A 143 -19.83 3.67 -15.89
N ASP A 144 -18.99 4.23 -16.76
CA ASP A 144 -17.60 4.55 -16.44
C ASP A 144 -17.45 5.73 -15.46
N ILE A 145 -18.43 6.64 -15.42
CA ILE A 145 -18.46 7.73 -14.42
C ILE A 145 -18.58 7.13 -13.02
N PHE A 146 -19.45 6.13 -12.83
CA PHE A 146 -19.60 5.46 -11.53
C PHE A 146 -18.32 4.71 -11.13
N LYS A 147 -17.60 4.10 -12.07
CA LYS A 147 -16.31 3.46 -11.80
C LYS A 147 -15.26 4.47 -11.34
N PHE A 148 -15.22 5.64 -11.98
CA PHE A 148 -14.28 6.71 -11.62
C PHE A 148 -14.63 7.33 -10.25
N VAL A 149 -15.90 7.64 -10.01
CA VAL A 149 -16.37 8.21 -8.73
C VAL A 149 -16.10 7.26 -7.57
N ALA A 150 -16.23 5.94 -7.77
CA ALA A 150 -15.94 4.95 -6.74
C ALA A 150 -14.45 4.88 -6.35
N MET A 151 -13.54 5.39 -7.18
CA MET A 151 -12.10 5.46 -6.83
C MET A 151 -11.84 6.51 -5.75
N ILE A 152 -12.60 7.61 -5.76
CA ILE A 152 -12.41 8.76 -4.87
C ILE A 152 -12.45 8.36 -3.38
N PRO A 153 -13.53 7.72 -2.87
CA PRO A 153 -13.59 7.35 -1.46
C PRO A 153 -12.51 6.35 -1.08
N SER A 154 -12.13 5.44 -1.98
CA SER A 154 -11.09 4.44 -1.71
C SER A 154 -9.71 5.04 -1.59
N VAL A 155 -9.37 6.06 -2.38
CA VAL A 155 -8.08 6.75 -2.29
C VAL A 155 -8.06 7.74 -1.13
N LEU A 156 -9.11 8.56 -0.97
CA LEU A 156 -9.16 9.56 0.10
C LEU A 156 -9.12 8.95 1.49
N MET A 157 -9.84 7.85 1.73
CA MET A 157 -9.83 7.19 3.04
C MET A 157 -8.44 6.69 3.43
N ILE A 158 -7.64 6.25 2.45
CA ILE A 158 -6.27 5.83 2.71
C ILE A 158 -5.42 7.01 3.17
N PHE A 159 -5.52 8.17 2.51
CA PHE A 159 -4.80 9.37 2.95
C PHE A 159 -5.25 9.85 4.34
N ILE A 160 -6.56 9.90 4.59
CA ILE A 160 -7.12 10.33 5.88
C ILE A 160 -6.64 9.44 7.04
N LEU A 161 -6.48 8.14 6.80
CA LEU A 161 -6.03 7.19 7.83
C LEU A 161 -4.51 7.17 7.99
N TYR A 162 -3.75 7.09 6.89
CA TYR A 162 -2.31 6.90 6.97
C TYR A 162 -1.56 8.19 7.32
N ILE A 163 -1.96 9.36 6.82
CA ILE A 163 -1.21 10.61 7.09
C ILE A 163 -1.07 10.90 8.59
N PRO A 164 -2.14 10.87 9.42
CA PRO A 164 -2.00 11.10 10.85
C PRO A 164 -1.12 10.07 11.55
N ILE A 165 -1.21 8.80 11.14
CA ILE A 165 -0.41 7.71 11.73
C ILE A 165 1.06 7.89 11.39
N LEU A 166 1.38 8.24 10.15
CA LEU A 166 2.76 8.52 9.73
C LEU A 166 3.34 9.72 10.46
N TYR A 167 2.52 10.75 10.73
CA TYR A 167 2.92 11.89 11.54
C TYR A 167 3.18 11.48 13.00
N LEU A 168 2.28 10.72 13.62
CA LEU A 168 2.42 10.22 14.99
C LEU A 168 3.65 9.31 15.15
N LEU A 169 3.91 8.45 14.16
CA LEU A 169 5.12 7.61 14.13
C LEU A 169 6.38 8.47 14.04
N ASN A 170 6.40 9.50 13.19
CA ASN A 170 7.54 10.41 13.10
C ASN A 170 7.76 11.19 14.41
N CYS A 171 6.69 11.65 15.06
CA CYS A 171 6.79 12.34 16.35
C CYS A 171 7.26 11.40 17.48
N GLY A 172 6.74 10.17 17.54
CA GLY A 172 7.02 9.23 18.63
C GLY A 172 8.34 8.49 18.49
N LEU A 173 8.70 8.10 17.26
CA LEU A 173 9.85 7.25 17.00
C LEU A 173 10.99 7.96 16.25
N THR A 174 10.78 9.21 15.82
CA THR A 174 11.75 10.05 15.08
C THR A 174 12.23 9.40 13.77
N ILE A 175 13.31 9.93 13.20
CA ILE A 175 13.92 9.42 11.97
C ILE A 175 14.45 7.98 12.09
N GLY A 176 14.72 7.49 13.31
CA GLY A 176 15.13 6.10 13.54
C GLY A 176 14.12 5.06 13.01
N SER A 177 12.86 5.45 12.87
CA SER A 177 11.74 4.60 12.45
C SER A 177 11.29 4.75 11.00
N VAL A 178 12.06 5.46 10.17
CA VAL A 178 11.71 5.70 8.75
C VAL A 178 11.28 4.42 8.03
N GLY A 179 11.92 3.29 8.29
CA GLY A 179 11.51 2.00 7.70
C GLY A 179 10.09 1.55 8.08
N ILE A 180 9.66 1.76 9.33
CA ILE A 180 8.30 1.46 9.77
C ILE A 180 7.30 2.41 9.11
N GLY A 181 7.65 3.71 9.04
CA GLY A 181 6.85 4.71 8.34
C GLY A 181 6.67 4.38 6.86
N VAL A 182 7.75 3.98 6.19
CA VAL A 182 7.73 3.51 4.79
C VAL A 182 6.87 2.27 4.65
N LEU A 183 7.03 1.27 5.52
CA LEU A 183 6.24 0.05 5.48
C LEU A 183 4.74 0.35 5.56
N MET A 184 4.32 1.16 6.53
CA MET A 184 2.93 1.57 6.69
C MET A 184 2.44 2.32 5.45
N ASN A 185 3.19 3.33 4.99
CA ASN A 185 2.82 4.11 3.82
C ASN A 185 2.61 3.23 2.57
N LEU A 186 3.51 2.26 2.36
CA LEU A 186 3.42 1.37 1.22
C LEU A 186 2.26 0.35 1.32
N PHE A 187 1.79 -0.01 2.51
CA PHE A 187 0.56 -0.80 2.64
C PHE A 187 -0.66 -0.04 2.12
N GLY A 188 -0.78 1.25 2.43
CA GLY A 188 -1.78 2.12 1.82
C GLY A 188 -1.59 2.27 0.31
N TRP A 189 -0.35 2.50 -0.12
CA TRP A 189 -0.02 2.68 -1.53
C TRP A 189 -0.25 1.42 -2.38
N SER A 190 -0.13 0.23 -1.78
CA SER A 190 -0.42 -1.06 -2.42
C SER A 190 -1.88 -1.22 -2.87
N LEU A 191 -2.78 -0.35 -2.39
CA LEU A 191 -4.18 -0.27 -2.80
C LEU A 191 -4.42 0.92 -3.75
N ILE A 192 -3.79 2.06 -3.47
CA ILE A 192 -3.91 3.27 -4.29
C ILE A 192 -3.37 3.05 -5.71
N PHE A 193 -2.16 2.49 -5.82
CA PHE A 193 -1.50 2.33 -7.12
C PHE A 193 -2.28 1.40 -8.08
N PRO A 194 -2.75 0.20 -7.67
CA PRO A 194 -3.65 -0.60 -8.50
C PRO A 194 -4.97 0.11 -8.83
N ALA A 195 -5.54 0.88 -7.91
CA ALA A 195 -6.77 1.62 -8.16
C ALA A 195 -6.61 2.64 -9.29
N PHE A 196 -5.50 3.37 -9.33
CA PHE A 196 -5.18 4.27 -10.44
C PHE A 196 -5.03 3.52 -11.77
N ILE A 197 -4.33 2.39 -11.77
CA ILE A 197 -4.16 1.55 -12.96
C ILE A 197 -5.53 1.09 -13.49
N MET A 198 -6.40 0.60 -12.61
CA MET A 198 -7.75 0.16 -12.97
C MET A 198 -8.62 1.32 -13.49
N GLY A 199 -8.49 2.52 -12.91
CA GLY A 199 -9.16 3.72 -13.39
C GLY A 199 -8.73 4.11 -14.81
N MET A 200 -7.43 4.03 -15.12
CA MET A 200 -6.90 4.28 -16.46
C MET A 200 -7.31 3.20 -17.48
N GLU A 201 -7.38 1.93 -17.07
CA GLU A 201 -7.88 0.85 -17.92
C GLU A 201 -9.35 1.08 -18.31
N SER A 202 -10.19 1.61 -17.40
CA SER A 202 -11.59 1.91 -17.73
C SER A 202 -11.78 3.10 -18.68
N SER A 203 -10.87 4.08 -18.70
CA SER A 203 -10.99 5.24 -19.60
C SER A 203 -10.51 4.96 -21.02
N ASN A 204 -9.55 4.03 -21.20
CA ASN A 204 -9.02 3.67 -22.53
C ASN A 204 -9.96 2.79 -23.35
N VAL A 205 -10.93 2.11 -22.73
CA VAL A 205 -11.95 1.30 -23.44
C VAL A 205 -13.08 2.19 -24.00
N ALA A 206 -13.16 3.45 -23.58
CA ALA A 206 -14.17 4.41 -24.03
C ALA A 206 -13.74 5.24 -25.26
N LYS A 207 -12.57 4.95 -25.84
CA LYS A 207 -12.11 5.48 -27.14
C LYS A 207 -12.16 4.39 -28.20
#